data_AF-A0AAD8LH88-F1
#
_entry.id   AF-A0AAD8LH88-F1
#
_cell.length_a   1.000
_cell.length_b   1.000
_cell.length_c   1.000
_cell.angle_alpha   90.00
_cell.angle_beta   90.00
_cell.angle_gamma   90.00
#
_symmetry.space_group_name_H-M   'P 1'
#
loop_
_entity.id
_entity.type
_entity.pdbx_description
1 polymer ?
#
loop_
_entity_poly.entity_id
_entity_poly.type
_entity_poly.pdbx_seq_one_letter_code
_entity_poly.pdbx_strand_id
1 'polypeptide(L)'
;MTTSRLAAVVEMNHQHQHHHAVDGLVNLLTKANNDLTVVHNRLDKEFRQIYPDNANPMKLVSRIKKIQDELPSLKEQCRELLSAKQDLIDKARTTIVGNRASLQRLQTSIGIPVTNDSDDTAFTNFNEVIDEWAQQVRSKTGDEGHEDSDSEDINRMLFSVIVEVLVPSEQRALSGATCRLEKWLRKEWESEKEE
;
A
#
# COMPACT_ATOMS: atom_id res chain seq x y z
N MET A 1 -54.65 -21.72 61.82
CA MET A 1 -53.32 -21.06 61.89
C MET A 1 -52.20 -21.80 61.14
N THR A 2 -52.44 -22.98 60.56
CA THR A 2 -51.39 -23.79 59.88
C THR A 2 -51.16 -23.43 58.40
N THR A 3 -52.15 -22.84 57.72
CA THR A 3 -52.07 -22.51 56.27
C THR A 3 -51.10 -21.38 55.95
N SER A 4 -50.98 -20.38 56.83
CA SER A 4 -50.08 -19.22 56.63
C SER A 4 -48.60 -19.61 56.74
N ARG A 5 -48.30 -20.62 57.56
CA ARG A 5 -46.94 -21.09 57.82
C ARG A 5 -46.40 -21.97 56.67
N LEU A 6 -47.30 -22.70 56.00
CA LEU A 6 -46.96 -23.49 54.81
C LEU A 6 -46.79 -22.60 53.56
N ALA A 7 -47.61 -21.56 53.39
CA ALA A 7 -47.44 -20.59 52.30
C ALA A 7 -46.09 -19.85 52.37
N ALA A 8 -45.70 -19.38 53.55
CA ALA A 8 -44.40 -18.72 53.77
C ALA A 8 -43.20 -19.67 53.53
N VAL A 9 -43.33 -20.96 53.84
CA VAL A 9 -42.30 -21.96 53.55
C VAL A 9 -42.18 -22.23 52.05
N VAL A 10 -43.30 -22.29 51.33
CA VAL A 10 -43.30 -22.47 49.87
C VAL A 10 -42.72 -21.24 49.16
N GLU A 11 -42.99 -20.04 49.66
CA GLU A 11 -42.50 -18.76 49.13
C GLU A 11 -40.99 -18.57 49.39
N MET A 12 -40.50 -18.89 50.60
CA MET A 12 -39.06 -18.93 50.88
C MET A 12 -38.31 -19.99 50.05
N ASN A 13 -38.94 -21.13 49.79
CA ASN A 13 -38.34 -22.22 49.00
C ASN A 13 -38.27 -21.86 47.51
N HIS A 14 -39.28 -21.16 46.97
CA HIS A 14 -39.21 -20.60 45.61
C HIS A 14 -38.13 -19.51 45.50
N GLN A 15 -38.02 -18.59 46.46
CA GLN A 15 -36.96 -17.57 46.46
C GLN A 15 -35.56 -18.19 46.52
N HIS A 16 -35.34 -19.25 47.32
CA HIS A 16 -34.06 -19.96 47.36
C HIS A 16 -33.75 -20.69 46.04
N GLN A 17 -34.74 -21.31 45.40
CA GLN A 17 -34.57 -21.97 44.10
C GLN A 17 -34.30 -20.97 42.98
N HIS A 18 -34.98 -19.81 42.98
CA HIS A 18 -34.72 -18.73 42.03
C HIS A 18 -33.31 -18.17 42.20
N HIS A 19 -32.84 -17.99 43.44
CA HIS A 19 -31.48 -17.51 43.69
C HIS A 19 -30.44 -18.50 43.16
N HIS A 20 -30.63 -19.79 43.41
CA HIS A 20 -29.71 -20.84 42.97
C HIS A 20 -29.70 -21.03 41.44
N ALA A 21 -30.82 -20.81 40.74
CA ALA A 21 -30.88 -20.82 39.28
C ALA A 21 -30.15 -19.60 38.67
N VAL A 22 -30.28 -18.43 39.29
CA VAL A 22 -29.54 -17.22 38.90
C VAL A 22 -28.05 -17.38 39.19
N ASP A 23 -27.66 -17.95 40.33
CA ASP A 23 -26.27 -18.24 40.67
C ASP A 23 -25.66 -19.27 39.70
N GLY A 24 -26.44 -20.27 39.30
CA GLY A 24 -26.06 -21.22 38.24
C GLY A 24 -25.81 -20.53 36.90
N LEU A 25 -26.67 -19.57 36.52
CA LEU A 25 -26.50 -18.78 35.30
C LEU A 25 -25.26 -17.87 35.37
N VAL A 26 -25.03 -17.19 36.49
CA VAL A 26 -23.84 -16.36 36.73
C VAL A 26 -22.57 -17.20 36.63
N ASN A 27 -22.57 -18.41 37.22
CA ASN A 27 -21.44 -19.33 37.13
C ASN A 27 -21.19 -19.81 35.69
N LEU A 28 -22.25 -20.10 34.94
CA LEU A 28 -22.12 -20.48 33.52
C LEU A 28 -21.58 -19.34 32.67
N LEU A 29 -22.07 -18.11 32.85
CA LEU A 29 -21.57 -16.94 32.13
C LEU A 29 -20.11 -16.65 32.52
N THR A 30 -19.78 -16.75 33.80
CA THR A 30 -18.41 -16.57 34.31
C THR A 30 -17.47 -17.60 33.68
N LYS A 31 -17.90 -18.87 33.63
CA LYS A 31 -17.16 -19.93 32.96
C LYS A 31 -16.98 -19.65 31.47
N ALA A 32 -18.05 -19.30 30.76
CA ALA A 32 -17.99 -18.98 29.33
C ALA A 32 -17.06 -17.79 29.04
N ASN A 33 -17.08 -16.76 29.89
CA ASN A 33 -16.19 -15.61 29.80
C ASN A 33 -14.72 -16.00 30.01
N ASN A 34 -14.45 -16.87 31.00
CA ASN A 34 -13.11 -17.39 31.24
C ASN A 34 -12.63 -18.26 30.07
N ASP A 35 -13.50 -19.13 29.54
CA ASP A 35 -13.19 -19.98 28.39
C ASP A 35 -12.88 -19.11 27.15
N LEU A 36 -13.66 -18.06 26.89
CA LEU A 36 -13.40 -17.10 25.80
C LEU A 36 -12.08 -16.35 25.99
N THR A 37 -11.76 -15.96 27.23
CA THR A 37 -10.48 -15.31 27.56
C THR A 37 -9.29 -16.23 27.26
N VAL A 38 -9.39 -17.52 27.59
CA VAL A 38 -8.36 -18.52 27.27
C VAL A 38 -8.19 -18.65 25.76
N VAL A 39 -9.29 -18.72 25.00
CA VAL A 39 -9.26 -18.79 23.53
C VAL A 39 -8.59 -17.53 22.95
N HIS A 40 -8.98 -16.34 23.41
CA HIS A 40 -8.39 -15.08 22.97
C HIS A 40 -6.87 -15.05 23.18
N ASN A 41 -6.41 -15.37 24.40
CA ASN A 41 -4.99 -15.37 24.73
C ASN A 41 -4.19 -16.37 23.90
N ARG A 42 -4.77 -17.53 23.60
CA ARG A 42 -4.12 -18.54 22.77
C ARG A 42 -4.01 -18.08 21.32
N LEU A 43 -5.08 -17.53 20.76
CA LEU A 43 -5.07 -16.98 19.40
C LEU A 43 -4.09 -15.82 19.26
N ASP A 44 -4.03 -14.91 20.24
CA ASP A 44 -3.09 -13.78 20.22
C ASP A 44 -1.62 -14.25 20.28
N LYS A 45 -1.35 -15.33 21.04
CA LYS A 45 -0.02 -15.97 21.06
C LYS A 45 0.32 -16.62 19.72
N GLU A 46 -0.60 -17.41 19.15
CA GLU A 46 -0.42 -18.06 17.85
C GLU A 46 -0.23 -17.02 16.74
N PHE A 47 -1.00 -15.94 16.77
CA PHE A 47 -0.90 -14.82 15.82
C PHE A 47 0.49 -14.16 15.86
N ARG A 48 1.00 -13.80 17.05
CA ARG A 48 2.34 -13.23 17.18
C ARG A 48 3.47 -14.20 16.80
N GLN A 49 3.25 -15.49 16.96
CA GLN A 49 4.23 -16.51 16.59
C GLN A 49 4.29 -16.73 15.08
N ILE A 50 3.13 -16.73 14.40
CA ILE A 50 3.03 -16.90 12.95
C ILE A 50 3.47 -15.63 12.22
N TYR A 51 3.09 -14.47 12.74
CA TYR A 51 3.36 -13.18 12.13
C TYR A 51 4.34 -12.36 12.98
N PRO A 52 5.65 -12.43 12.68
CA PRO A 52 6.62 -11.53 13.29
C PRO A 52 6.31 -10.08 12.90
N ASP A 53 6.86 -9.13 13.66
CA ASP A 53 6.49 -7.72 13.59
C ASP A 53 6.63 -7.08 12.20
N ASN A 54 7.61 -7.52 11.41
CA ASN A 54 7.85 -7.07 10.04
C ASN A 54 6.84 -7.62 9.02
N ALA A 55 6.13 -8.69 9.36
CA ALA A 55 5.15 -9.41 8.52
C ALA A 55 3.73 -9.40 9.11
N ASN A 56 3.49 -8.61 10.17
CA ASN A 56 2.17 -8.46 10.77
C ASN A 56 1.18 -7.82 9.75
N PRO A 57 0.09 -8.50 9.38
CA PRO A 57 -0.87 -7.99 8.39
C PRO A 57 -1.39 -6.59 8.69
N MET A 58 -1.65 -6.26 9.96
CA MET A 58 -2.14 -4.95 10.36
C MET A 58 -1.09 -3.85 10.13
N LYS A 59 0.17 -4.16 10.44
CA LYS A 59 1.30 -3.25 10.18
C LYS A 59 1.62 -3.14 8.69
N LEU A 60 1.41 -4.19 7.91
CA LEU A 60 1.58 -4.16 6.46
C LEU A 60 0.54 -3.25 5.82
N VAL A 61 -0.73 -3.37 6.21
CA VAL A 61 -1.81 -2.49 5.72
C VAL A 61 -1.50 -1.03 6.04
N SER A 62 -1.04 -0.71 7.25
CA SER A 62 -0.70 0.68 7.58
C SER A 62 0.50 1.22 6.78
N ARG A 63 1.52 0.39 6.53
CA ARG A 63 2.65 0.75 5.67
C ARG A 63 2.24 0.94 4.21
N ILE A 64 1.36 0.08 3.70
CA ILE A 64 0.82 0.18 2.34
C ILE A 64 0.03 1.49 2.20
N LYS A 65 -0.89 1.78 3.13
CA LYS A 65 -1.65 3.04 3.14
C LYS A 65 -0.72 4.24 3.16
N LYS A 66 0.30 4.23 4.03
CA LYS A 66 1.30 5.29 4.07
C LYS A 66 2.00 5.50 2.72
N ILE A 67 2.41 4.41 2.06
CA ILE A 67 3.03 4.49 0.73
C ILE A 67 2.03 5.04 -0.30
N GLN A 68 0.78 4.57 -0.28
CA GLN A 68 -0.28 5.06 -1.17
C GLN A 68 -0.57 6.56 -0.99
N ASP A 69 -0.48 7.06 0.24
CA ASP A 69 -0.68 8.48 0.55
C ASP A 69 0.53 9.33 0.13
N GLU A 70 1.76 8.84 0.33
CA GLU A 70 3.00 9.59 0.06
C GLU A 70 3.43 9.54 -1.42
N LEU A 71 3.12 8.45 -2.14
CA LEU A 71 3.56 8.23 -3.52
C LEU A 71 3.06 9.29 -4.52
N PRO A 72 1.79 9.76 -4.49
CA PRO A 72 1.32 10.80 -5.39
C PRO A 72 2.08 12.11 -5.22
N SER A 73 2.36 12.50 -3.97
CA SER A 73 3.15 13.70 -3.68
C SER A 73 4.56 13.58 -4.22
N LEU A 74 5.19 12.41 -4.06
CA LEU A 74 6.52 12.15 -4.60
C LEU A 74 6.53 12.17 -6.14
N LYS A 75 5.52 11.58 -6.80
CA LYS A 75 5.36 11.60 -8.26
C LYS A 75 5.29 13.04 -8.77
N GLU A 76 4.52 13.90 -8.09
CA GLU A 76 4.41 15.31 -8.46
C GLU A 76 5.74 16.06 -8.28
N GLN A 77 6.45 15.84 -7.16
CA GLN A 77 7.78 16.44 -6.96
C GLN A 77 8.78 16.03 -8.04
N CYS A 78 8.77 14.77 -8.47
CA CYS A 78 9.60 14.31 -9.58
C CYS A 78 9.21 14.99 -10.91
N ARG A 79 7.91 15.18 -11.16
CA ARG A 79 7.41 15.87 -12.36
C ARG A 79 7.84 17.33 -12.38
N GLU A 80 7.68 18.05 -11.27
CA GLU A 80 8.13 19.43 -11.12
C GLU A 80 9.64 19.56 -11.35
N LEU A 81 10.43 18.65 -10.76
CA LEU A 81 11.88 18.62 -10.94
C LEU A 81 12.29 18.39 -12.41
N LEU A 82 11.62 17.46 -13.10
CA LEU A 82 11.86 17.20 -14.52
C LEU A 82 11.49 18.42 -15.37
N SER A 83 10.38 19.10 -15.07
CA SER A 83 9.98 20.33 -15.73
C SER A 83 11.01 21.45 -15.52
N ALA A 84 11.46 21.65 -14.28
CA ALA A 84 12.48 22.65 -13.96
C ALA A 84 13.81 22.36 -14.67
N LYS A 85 14.18 21.08 -14.82
CA LYS A 85 15.36 20.68 -15.60
C LYS A 85 15.19 20.98 -17.09
N GLN A 86 14.04 20.68 -17.68
CA GLN A 86 13.73 21.03 -19.08
C GLN A 86 13.84 22.54 -19.31
N ASP A 87 13.28 23.35 -18.43
CA ASP A 87 13.35 24.81 -18.52
C ASP A 87 14.78 25.34 -18.49
N LEU A 88 15.65 24.74 -17.66
CA LEU A 88 17.07 25.10 -17.61
C LEU A 88 17.79 24.71 -18.90
N ILE A 89 17.49 23.54 -19.46
CA ILE A 89 18.04 23.09 -20.75
C ILE A 89 17.61 24.04 -21.86
N ASP A 90 16.35 24.43 -21.91
CA ASP A 90 15.81 25.34 -22.94
C ASP A 90 16.44 26.73 -22.84
N LYS A 91 16.61 27.25 -21.61
CA LYS A 91 17.31 28.52 -21.37
C LYS A 91 18.78 28.46 -21.77
N ALA A 92 19.48 27.38 -21.40
CA ALA A 92 20.87 27.17 -21.77
C ALA A 92 21.04 27.08 -23.29
N ARG A 93 20.18 26.30 -23.96
CA ARG A 93 20.17 26.15 -25.42
C ARG A 93 19.92 27.49 -26.12
N THR A 94 18.88 28.22 -25.70
CA THR A 94 18.55 29.53 -26.28
C THR A 94 19.71 30.51 -26.11
N THR A 95 20.33 30.55 -24.94
CA THR A 95 21.45 31.46 -24.64
C THR A 95 22.71 31.09 -25.42
N ILE A 96 23.11 29.82 -25.42
CA ILE A 96 24.33 29.34 -26.09
C ILE A 96 24.21 29.49 -27.61
N VAL A 97 23.09 29.05 -28.20
CA VAL A 97 22.84 29.18 -29.64
C VAL A 97 22.76 30.65 -30.05
N GLY A 98 22.09 31.51 -29.26
CA GLY A 98 22.01 32.95 -29.52
C GLY A 98 23.37 33.66 -29.43
N ASN A 99 24.17 33.35 -28.41
CA ASN A 99 25.51 33.88 -28.24
C ASN A 99 26.43 33.43 -29.39
N ARG A 100 26.34 32.16 -29.78
CA ARG A 100 27.09 31.61 -30.91
C ARG A 100 26.76 32.31 -32.23
N ALA A 101 25.47 32.48 -32.54
CA ALA A 101 25.05 33.19 -33.75
C ALA A 101 25.57 34.65 -33.77
N SER A 102 25.62 35.30 -32.61
CA SER A 102 26.19 36.65 -32.47
C SER A 102 27.71 36.66 -32.71
N LEU A 103 28.44 35.67 -32.20
CA LEU A 103 29.88 35.51 -32.43
C LEU A 103 30.19 35.21 -33.91
N GLN A 104 29.43 34.35 -34.57
CA GLN A 104 29.61 34.04 -35.99
C GLN A 104 29.39 35.27 -36.88
N ARG A 105 28.38 36.10 -36.55
CA ARG A 105 28.17 37.40 -37.21
C ARG A 105 29.35 38.34 -37.01
N LEU A 106 29.91 38.41 -35.80
CA LEU A 106 31.07 39.24 -35.51
C LEU A 106 32.32 38.76 -36.27
N GLN A 107 32.58 37.45 -36.28
CA GLN A 107 33.68 36.83 -37.03
C GLN A 107 33.59 37.18 -38.52
N THR A 108 32.40 37.03 -39.11
CA THR A 108 32.11 37.42 -40.50
C THR A 108 32.42 38.90 -40.73
N SER A 109 32.02 39.77 -39.82
CA SER A 109 32.22 41.22 -39.95
C SER A 109 33.69 41.67 -39.86
N ILE A 110 34.54 40.90 -39.17
CA ILE A 110 35.97 41.19 -38.99
C ILE A 110 36.83 40.44 -40.02
N GLY A 111 36.22 39.57 -40.85
CA GLY A 111 36.92 38.76 -41.84
C GLY A 111 37.68 37.58 -41.25
N ILE A 112 37.31 37.14 -40.05
CA ILE A 112 37.84 35.92 -39.41
C ILE A 112 37.04 34.72 -39.92
N PRO A 113 37.68 33.58 -40.24
CA PRO A 113 36.98 32.35 -40.61
C PRO A 113 35.96 31.95 -39.54
N VAL A 114 34.73 31.69 -39.96
CA VAL A 114 33.66 31.21 -39.07
C VAL A 114 33.91 29.76 -38.72
N THR A 115 33.84 29.41 -37.44
CA THR A 115 33.92 28.02 -36.99
C THR A 115 32.59 27.31 -37.28
N ASN A 116 32.64 26.24 -38.08
CA ASN A 116 31.47 25.39 -38.34
C ASN A 116 31.03 24.67 -37.07
N ASP A 117 29.74 24.30 -37.00
CA ASP A 117 29.17 23.66 -35.82
C ASP A 117 29.73 22.26 -35.55
N SER A 118 30.13 21.53 -36.60
CA SER A 118 30.81 20.23 -36.49
C SER A 118 32.24 20.34 -35.96
N ASP A 119 32.87 21.50 -36.13
CA ASP A 119 34.29 21.70 -35.81
C ASP A 119 34.45 22.21 -34.37
N ASP A 120 33.34 22.58 -33.72
CA ASP A 120 33.29 22.94 -32.32
C ASP A 120 32.91 21.73 -31.46
N THR A 121 33.94 21.09 -30.90
CA THR A 121 33.79 19.94 -30.01
C THR A 121 32.93 20.24 -28.79
N ALA A 122 33.00 21.45 -28.24
CA ALA A 122 32.23 21.83 -27.05
C ALA A 122 30.74 22.00 -27.37
N PHE A 123 30.42 22.60 -28.52
CA PHE A 123 29.03 22.73 -28.98
C PHE A 123 28.43 21.38 -29.39
N THR A 124 29.22 20.51 -30.03
CA THR A 124 28.80 19.14 -30.36
C THR A 124 28.49 18.33 -29.10
N ASN A 125 29.38 18.35 -28.11
CA ASN A 125 29.17 17.68 -26.83
C ASN A 125 27.93 18.19 -26.09
N PHE A 126 27.69 19.51 -26.11
CA PHE A 126 26.49 20.09 -25.52
C PHE A 126 25.19 19.55 -26.15
N ASN A 127 25.13 19.45 -27.48
CA ASN A 127 23.95 18.89 -28.15
C ASN A 127 23.78 17.40 -27.85
N GLU A 128 24.87 16.63 -27.83
CA GLU A 128 24.85 15.20 -27.47
C GLU A 128 24.27 14.97 -26.06
N VAL A 129 24.71 15.75 -25.07
CA VAL A 129 24.19 15.67 -23.69
C VAL A 129 22.69 16.02 -23.62
N ILE A 130 22.23 16.98 -24.41
CA ILE A 130 20.80 17.32 -24.48
C ILE A 130 19.99 16.20 -25.12
N ASP A 131 20.48 15.63 -26.21
CA ASP A 131 19.81 14.56 -26.94
C ASP A 131 19.75 13.28 -26.11
N GLU A 132 20.82 12.93 -25.40
CA GLU A 132 20.85 11.83 -24.44
C GLU A 132 19.78 12.04 -23.35
N TRP A 133 19.71 13.24 -22.79
CA TRP A 133 18.71 13.56 -21.77
C TRP A 133 17.27 13.44 -22.32
N ALA A 134 17.01 13.95 -23.53
CA ALA A 134 15.71 13.84 -24.17
C ALA A 134 15.30 12.38 -24.43
N GLN A 135 16.28 11.52 -24.76
CA GLN A 135 16.07 10.09 -24.90
C GLN A 135 15.72 9.43 -23.56
N GLN A 136 16.43 9.75 -22.48
CA GLN A 136 16.18 9.20 -21.14
C GLN A 136 14.80 9.57 -20.59
N VAL A 137 14.33 10.80 -20.84
CA VAL A 137 12.98 11.22 -20.42
C VAL A 137 11.92 10.46 -21.22
N ARG A 138 12.09 10.35 -22.54
CA ARG A 138 11.14 9.64 -23.41
C ARG A 138 11.07 8.13 -23.13
N SER A 139 12.20 7.48 -22.86
CA SER A 139 12.23 6.05 -22.55
C SER A 139 11.56 5.71 -21.23
N LYS A 140 11.54 6.64 -20.27
CA LYS A 140 10.93 6.43 -18.94
C LYS A 140 9.45 6.78 -18.91
N THR A 141 9.02 7.75 -19.71
CA THR A 141 7.58 8.10 -19.84
C THR A 141 6.82 7.14 -20.76
N GLY A 142 7.50 6.41 -21.66
CA GLY A 142 6.86 5.48 -22.60
C GLY A 142 6.32 4.17 -21.99
N ASP A 143 6.63 3.89 -20.73
CA ASP A 143 6.20 2.68 -20.01
C ASP A 143 4.91 2.89 -19.17
N GLU A 144 4.35 4.10 -19.19
CA GLU A 144 3.13 4.46 -18.47
C GLU A 144 1.84 3.99 -19.19
N GLY A 145 1.95 3.25 -20.30
CA GLY A 145 0.83 2.65 -21.02
C GLY A 145 0.34 1.32 -20.45
N HIS A 146 0.87 0.86 -19.31
CA HIS A 146 0.55 -0.41 -18.67
C HIS A 146 0.06 -0.24 -17.21
N GLU A 147 -0.67 0.84 -16.92
CA GLU A 147 -1.17 1.13 -15.56
C GLU A 147 -2.23 0.13 -15.03
N ASP A 148 -2.68 -0.88 -15.79
CA ASP A 148 -3.60 -1.92 -15.30
C ASP A 148 -2.95 -3.31 -15.07
N SER A 149 -1.69 -3.54 -15.44
CA SER A 149 -1.11 -4.90 -15.44
C SER A 149 -0.30 -5.27 -14.18
N ASP A 150 0.24 -4.30 -13.44
CA ASP A 150 1.19 -4.58 -12.35
C ASP A 150 0.53 -4.81 -10.98
N SER A 151 -0.72 -4.37 -10.79
CA SER A 151 -1.42 -4.62 -9.51
C SER A 151 -1.84 -6.10 -9.34
N GLU A 152 -2.06 -6.79 -10.46
CA GLU A 152 -2.43 -8.20 -10.46
C GLU A 152 -1.23 -9.11 -10.15
N ASP A 153 -0.02 -8.66 -10.51
CA ASP A 153 1.21 -9.47 -10.38
C ASP A 153 1.80 -9.44 -8.97
N ILE A 154 1.69 -8.32 -8.24
CA ILE A 154 2.13 -8.23 -6.83
C ILE A 154 1.28 -9.14 -5.93
N ASN A 155 -0.03 -9.13 -6.12
CA ASN A 155 -0.93 -10.02 -5.38
C ASN A 155 -0.64 -11.49 -5.75
N ARG A 156 -0.47 -11.81 -7.04
CA ARG A 156 -0.04 -13.15 -7.48
C ARG A 156 1.29 -13.58 -6.85
N MET A 157 2.26 -12.68 -6.75
CA MET A 157 3.57 -12.95 -6.16
C MET A 157 3.50 -13.14 -4.65
N LEU A 158 2.73 -12.31 -3.94
CA LEU A 158 2.53 -12.43 -2.49
C LEU A 158 1.75 -13.71 -2.11
N PHE A 159 0.74 -14.09 -2.91
CA PHE A 159 -0.09 -15.26 -2.63
C PHE A 159 0.46 -16.57 -3.20
N SER A 160 1.36 -16.55 -4.19
CA SER A 160 2.04 -17.77 -4.68
C SER A 160 3.13 -18.24 -3.71
N VAL A 161 3.89 -17.34 -3.10
CA VAL A 161 4.94 -17.66 -2.11
C VAL A 161 4.34 -18.28 -0.84
N ILE A 162 3.15 -17.86 -0.44
CA ILE A 162 2.43 -18.45 0.71
C ILE A 162 2.05 -19.92 0.44
N VAL A 163 1.82 -20.30 -0.82
CA VAL A 163 1.48 -21.68 -1.19
C VAL A 163 2.69 -22.62 -1.09
N GLU A 164 3.92 -22.14 -1.32
CA GLU A 164 5.12 -22.98 -1.25
C GLU A 164 5.64 -23.23 0.18
N VAL A 165 5.30 -22.36 1.15
CA VAL A 165 5.86 -22.42 2.51
C VAL A 165 4.99 -23.22 3.50
N LEU A 166 3.75 -23.59 3.14
CA LEU A 166 2.81 -24.28 4.04
C LEU A 166 2.66 -25.78 3.70
N VAL A 167 2.83 -26.62 4.73
CA VAL A 167 2.70 -28.09 4.70
C VAL A 167 1.36 -28.50 4.02
N PRO A 168 1.35 -29.53 3.14
CA PRO A 168 0.20 -29.87 2.29
C PRO A 168 -1.14 -30.15 3.00
N SER A 169 -1.15 -30.38 4.32
CA SER A 169 -2.37 -30.64 5.09
C SER A 169 -3.17 -29.38 5.45
N GLU A 170 -2.57 -28.19 5.46
CA GLU A 170 -3.24 -26.92 5.82
C GLU A 170 -3.77 -26.13 4.61
N GLN A 171 -3.27 -26.41 3.40
CA GLN A 171 -3.65 -25.71 2.17
C GLN A 171 -5.14 -25.82 1.83
N ARG A 172 -5.80 -26.95 2.18
CA ARG A 172 -7.20 -27.19 1.81
C ARG A 172 -8.21 -26.42 2.67
N ALA A 173 -7.85 -26.12 3.93
CA ALA A 173 -8.68 -25.33 4.83
C ALA A 173 -8.48 -23.82 4.61
N LEU A 174 -7.24 -23.41 4.34
CA LEU A 174 -6.88 -22.00 4.09
C LEU A 174 -7.37 -21.51 2.72
N SER A 175 -7.30 -22.32 1.66
CA SER A 175 -7.85 -21.98 0.33
C SER A 175 -9.35 -21.63 0.37
N GLY A 176 -10.12 -22.33 1.21
CA GLY A 176 -11.53 -22.02 1.40
C GLY A 176 -11.77 -20.72 2.19
N ALA A 177 -10.88 -20.37 3.13
CA ALA A 177 -10.97 -19.16 3.91
C ALA A 177 -10.52 -17.92 3.12
N THR A 178 -9.45 -18.03 2.33
CA THR A 178 -8.98 -16.97 1.44
C THR A 178 -10.00 -16.66 0.35
N CYS A 179 -10.62 -17.67 -0.27
CA CYS A 179 -11.67 -17.45 -1.26
C CYS A 179 -12.93 -16.79 -0.66
N ARG A 180 -13.22 -17.00 0.62
CA ARG A 180 -14.31 -16.29 1.33
C ARG A 180 -13.96 -14.84 1.64
N LEU A 181 -12.73 -14.58 2.06
CA LEU A 181 -12.23 -13.22 2.33
C LEU A 181 -12.14 -12.38 1.05
N GLU A 182 -11.68 -12.94 -0.06
CA GLU A 182 -11.65 -12.25 -1.35
C GLU A 182 -13.06 -11.92 -1.86
N LYS A 183 -14.02 -12.85 -1.70
CA LYS A 183 -15.43 -12.57 -2.05
C LYS A 183 -16.04 -11.49 -1.15
N TRP A 184 -15.67 -11.46 0.12
CA TRP A 184 -16.15 -10.43 1.05
C TRP A 184 -15.55 -9.06 0.71
N LEU A 185 -14.23 -8.98 0.53
CA LEU A 185 -13.54 -7.74 0.16
C LEU A 185 -14.00 -7.17 -1.19
N ARG A 186 -14.23 -8.03 -2.19
CA ARG A 186 -14.77 -7.60 -3.48
C ARG A 186 -16.18 -7.03 -3.35
N LYS A 187 -17.03 -7.64 -2.52
CA LYS A 187 -18.41 -7.20 -2.30
C LYS A 187 -18.47 -5.90 -1.51
N GLU A 188 -17.59 -5.72 -0.53
CA GLU A 188 -17.46 -4.47 0.23
C GLU A 188 -17.00 -3.31 -0.68
N TRP A 189 -16.00 -3.57 -1.53
CA TRP A 189 -15.49 -2.61 -2.50
C TRP A 189 -16.51 -2.21 -3.58
N GLU A 190 -17.35 -3.15 -4.03
CA GLU A 190 -18.46 -2.84 -4.94
C GLU A 190 -19.58 -2.05 -4.25
N SER A 191 -19.81 -2.27 -2.95
CA SER A 191 -20.79 -1.52 -2.17
C SER A 191 -20.38 -0.07 -1.91
N GLU A 192 -19.08 0.22 -1.76
CA GLU A 192 -18.55 1.58 -1.61
C GLU A 192 -18.59 2.41 -2.92
N LYS A 193 -18.87 1.77 -4.06
CA LYS A 193 -18.89 2.44 -5.38
C LYS A 193 -20.31 2.82 -5.83
N GLU A 194 -21.35 2.33 -5.15
CA GLU A 194 -22.77 2.61 -5.45
C GLU A 194 -23.38 3.69 -4.53
N GLU A 195 -22.61 4.31 -3.65
CA GLU A 195 -22.99 5.43 -2.77
C GLU A 195 -22.28 6.74 -3.16
#